data_AF-T1BY47-F1
#
_entry.id   AF-T1BY47-F1
#
_cell.length_a   1.000
_cell.length_b   1.000
_cell.length_c   1.000
_cell.angle_alpha   90.00
_cell.angle_beta   90.00
_cell.angle_gamma   90.00
#
_symmetry.space_group_name_H-M   'P 1'
#
loop_
_entity.id
_entity.type
_entity.pdbx_description
1 polymer ?
#
loop_
_entity_poly.entity_id
_entity_poly.type
_entity_poly.pdbx_seq_one_letter_code
_entity_poly.pdbx_strand_id
1 'polypeptide(L)'
;VTRPLEETAKGEPGVRLVRSQTGYGLSKLHVYFDQGINPQTAYLMLQARLAHIALPPGATMSVHLMTPNVYPFAEYALVSNRLDSSALMPYFAFHLRPMLLGINGVYRVTWTGRGWPEVHVLLDARRLAEHDLTAAQVVSALQAAQGPYFSGVLQAYNQQFVVATTPRPGHG
;
A
#
# COMPACT_ATOMS: atom_id res chain seq x y z
N VAL A 1 11.89 -12.10 -0.78
CA VAL A 1 10.46 -12.40 -1.06
C VAL A 1 10.22 -12.98 -2.44
N THR A 2 10.86 -12.44 -3.49
CA THR A 2 10.57 -12.76 -4.88
C THR A 2 10.88 -14.21 -5.26
N ARG A 3 12.03 -14.76 -4.83
CA ARG A 3 12.50 -16.08 -5.27
C ARG A 3 11.58 -17.25 -4.88
N PRO A 4 11.12 -17.38 -3.62
CA PRO A 4 10.15 -18.42 -3.25
C PRO A 4 8.80 -18.29 -3.98
N LEU A 5 8.36 -17.05 -4.27
CA LEU A 5 7.13 -16.79 -5.03
C LEU A 5 7.28 -17.26 -6.49
N GLU A 6 8.43 -17.01 -7.11
CA GLU A 6 8.70 -17.43 -8.48
C GLU A 6 8.75 -18.95 -8.62
N GLU A 7 9.46 -19.62 -7.71
CA GLU A 7 9.60 -21.08 -7.73
C GLU A 7 8.23 -21.74 -7.55
N THR A 8 7.42 -21.23 -6.63
CA THR A 8 6.06 -21.74 -6.41
C THR A 8 5.17 -21.51 -7.62
N ALA A 9 5.22 -20.31 -8.23
CA ALA A 9 4.44 -19.99 -9.42
C ALA A 9 4.86 -20.84 -10.63
N LYS A 10 6.17 -21.08 -10.82
CA LYS A 10 6.68 -21.94 -11.91
C LYS A 10 6.27 -23.41 -11.75
N GLY A 11 6.07 -23.87 -10.51
CA GLY A 11 5.61 -25.22 -10.22
C GLY A 11 4.09 -25.44 -10.37
N GLU A 12 3.34 -24.40 -10.73
CA GLU A 12 1.89 -24.50 -10.93
C GLU A 12 1.57 -25.10 -12.32
N PRO A 13 0.73 -26.14 -12.41
CA PRO A 13 0.36 -26.75 -13.69
C PRO A 13 -0.18 -25.74 -14.70
N GLY A 14 0.32 -25.83 -15.93
CA GLY A 14 -0.11 -24.97 -17.03
C GLY A 14 0.49 -23.57 -17.02
N VAL A 15 1.44 -23.26 -16.12
CA VAL A 15 2.23 -22.03 -16.20
C VAL A 15 3.27 -22.16 -17.31
N ARG A 16 3.19 -21.26 -18.29
CA ARG A 16 4.10 -21.17 -19.43
C ARG A 16 5.28 -20.26 -19.17
N LEU A 17 5.05 -19.14 -18.47
CA LEU A 17 6.07 -18.12 -18.25
C LEU A 17 5.81 -17.39 -16.93
N VAL A 18 6.86 -17.19 -16.15
CA VAL A 18 6.85 -16.29 -14.99
C VAL A 18 7.86 -15.17 -15.23
N ARG A 19 7.41 -13.92 -15.12
CA ARG A 19 8.28 -12.74 -15.13
C ARG A 19 8.16 -12.01 -13.81
N SER A 20 9.27 -11.70 -13.18
CA SER A 20 9.30 -10.93 -11.94
C SER A 20 9.93 -9.56 -12.16
N GLN A 21 9.50 -8.59 -11.36
CA GLN A 21 10.06 -7.26 -11.25
C GLN A 21 10.18 -6.93 -9.77
N THR A 22 11.39 -6.72 -9.29
CA THR A 22 11.66 -6.35 -7.89
C THR A 22 12.25 -4.94 -7.84
N GLY A 23 11.72 -4.11 -6.94
CA GLY A 23 12.21 -2.76 -6.66
C GLY A 23 12.16 -2.45 -5.16
N TYR A 24 12.40 -1.20 -4.79
CA TYR A 24 12.40 -0.74 -3.40
C TYR A 24 11.06 -1.03 -2.72
N GLY A 25 11.03 -2.01 -1.81
CA GLY A 25 9.84 -2.38 -1.04
C GLY A 25 8.73 -3.09 -1.82
N LEU A 26 8.90 -3.36 -3.12
CA LEU A 26 7.86 -3.97 -3.96
C LEU A 26 8.41 -5.10 -4.82
N SER A 27 7.66 -6.20 -4.87
CA SER A 27 7.90 -7.32 -5.78
C SER A 27 6.64 -7.63 -6.56
N LYS A 28 6.71 -7.58 -7.89
CA LYS A 28 5.63 -7.94 -8.81
C LYS A 28 5.98 -9.21 -9.56
N LEU A 29 5.04 -10.15 -9.65
CA LEU A 29 5.14 -11.34 -10.49
C LEU A 29 4.01 -11.35 -11.52
N HIS A 30 4.37 -11.58 -12.77
CA HIS A 30 3.47 -11.78 -13.89
C HIS A 30 3.55 -13.27 -14.27
N VAL A 31 2.45 -14.00 -14.09
CA VAL A 31 2.35 -15.42 -14.38
C VAL A 31 1.46 -15.59 -15.61
N TYR A 32 2.01 -16.20 -16.65
CA TYR A 32 1.33 -16.47 -17.91
C TYR A 32 1.07 -17.96 -18.01
N PHE A 33 -0.19 -18.32 -18.21
CA PHE A 33 -0.62 -19.69 -18.42
C PHE A 33 -0.62 -20.06 -19.91
N ASP A 34 -0.67 -21.35 -20.20
CA ASP A 34 -0.90 -21.89 -21.54
C ASP A 34 -2.29 -21.55 -22.07
N GLN A 35 -2.42 -21.55 -23.40
CA GLN A 35 -3.72 -21.33 -24.04
C GLN A 35 -4.68 -22.49 -23.74
N GLY A 36 -5.96 -22.18 -23.56
CA GLY A 36 -7.01 -23.17 -23.27
C GLY A 36 -7.27 -23.41 -21.78
N ILE A 37 -6.47 -22.86 -20.87
CA ILE A 37 -6.73 -22.92 -19.43
C ILE A 37 -7.78 -21.88 -19.05
N ASN A 38 -8.78 -22.28 -18.26
CA ASN A 38 -9.77 -21.35 -17.71
C ASN A 38 -9.07 -20.34 -16.77
N PRO A 39 -9.15 -19.02 -17.05
CA PRO A 39 -8.43 -18.02 -16.27
C PRO A 39 -8.86 -17.94 -14.79
N GLN A 40 -10.14 -18.21 -14.49
CA GLN A 40 -10.63 -18.22 -13.11
C GLN A 40 -10.07 -19.40 -12.33
N THR A 41 -10.07 -20.59 -12.94
CA THR A 41 -9.46 -21.78 -12.33
C THR A 41 -7.97 -21.57 -12.09
N ALA A 42 -7.24 -21.08 -13.10
CA ALA A 42 -5.80 -20.78 -12.98
C ALA A 42 -5.51 -19.78 -11.86
N TYR A 43 -6.32 -18.72 -11.77
CA TYR A 43 -6.24 -17.72 -10.71
C TYR A 43 -6.46 -18.33 -9.32
N LEU A 44 -7.52 -19.11 -9.13
CA LEU A 44 -7.84 -19.72 -7.83
C LEU A 44 -6.78 -20.73 -7.39
N MET A 45 -6.28 -21.56 -8.31
CA MET A 45 -5.23 -22.55 -8.00
C MET A 45 -3.91 -21.85 -7.63
N LEU A 46 -3.49 -20.87 -8.41
CA LEU A 46 -2.29 -20.07 -8.11
C LEU A 46 -2.45 -19.30 -6.79
N GLN A 47 -3.61 -18.68 -6.55
CA GLN A 47 -3.89 -17.96 -5.31
C GLN A 47 -3.79 -18.89 -4.09
N ALA A 48 -4.40 -20.08 -4.17
CA ALA A 48 -4.33 -21.07 -3.10
C ALA A 48 -2.89 -21.51 -2.83
N ARG A 49 -2.10 -21.75 -3.88
CA ARG A 49 -0.72 -22.20 -3.73
C ARG A 49 0.21 -21.13 -3.15
N LEU A 50 0.06 -19.89 -3.60
CA LEU A 50 0.85 -18.77 -3.09
C LEU A 50 0.49 -18.46 -1.62
N ALA A 51 -0.74 -18.71 -1.19
CA ALA A 51 -1.18 -18.46 0.19
C ALA A 51 -0.39 -19.24 1.26
N HIS A 52 0.28 -20.33 0.88
CA HIS A 52 1.11 -21.12 1.79
C HIS A 52 2.54 -20.57 1.99
N ILE A 53 2.93 -19.52 1.27
CA ILE A 53 4.28 -18.96 1.35
C ILE A 53 4.38 -18.00 2.54
N ALA A 54 5.35 -18.26 3.42
CA ALA A 54 5.67 -17.34 4.50
C ALA A 54 6.22 -16.02 3.96
N LEU A 55 5.57 -14.91 4.31
CA LEU A 55 6.02 -13.56 4.00
C LEU A 55 6.81 -12.98 5.19
N PRO A 56 7.80 -12.10 4.94
CA PRO A 56 8.46 -11.36 6.01
C PRO A 56 7.46 -10.52 6.82
N PRO A 57 7.80 -10.20 8.08
CA PRO A 57 6.97 -9.31 8.90
C PRO A 57 6.64 -8.00 8.18
N GLY A 58 5.37 -7.61 8.17
CA GLY A 58 4.87 -6.39 7.52
C GLY A 58 4.69 -6.48 6.00
N ALA A 59 5.05 -7.59 5.35
CA ALA A 59 4.80 -7.78 3.93
C ALA A 59 3.41 -8.38 3.67
N THR A 60 2.65 -7.78 2.76
CA THR A 60 1.36 -8.27 2.30
C THR A 60 1.44 -8.68 0.84
N MET A 61 0.75 -9.76 0.47
CA MET A 61 0.65 -10.22 -0.92
C MET A 61 -0.80 -10.16 -1.38
N SER A 62 -0.98 -9.74 -2.64
CA SER A 62 -2.26 -9.74 -3.33
C SER A 62 -2.09 -10.35 -4.71
N VAL A 63 -2.96 -11.30 -5.07
CA VAL A 63 -3.00 -11.92 -6.39
C VAL A 63 -4.19 -11.35 -7.15
N HIS A 64 -4.03 -11.02 -8.43
CA HIS A 64 -5.10 -10.46 -9.25
C HIS A 64 -5.17 -11.18 -10.59
N LEU A 65 -6.38 -11.55 -11.00
CA LEU A 65 -6.62 -12.03 -12.35
C LEU A 65 -6.55 -10.86 -13.33
N MET A 66 -5.60 -10.90 -14.26
CA MET A 66 -5.58 -9.96 -15.39
C MET A 66 -6.63 -10.39 -16.42
N THR A 67 -7.67 -9.59 -16.56
CA THR A 67 -8.64 -9.74 -17.66
C THR A 67 -8.24 -8.84 -18.82
N PRO A 68 -8.44 -9.24 -20.10
CA PRO A 68 -8.18 -8.38 -21.25
C PRO A 68 -9.15 -7.19 -21.38
N ASN A 69 -10.28 -7.23 -20.68
CA ASN A 69 -11.34 -6.21 -20.72
C ASN A 69 -11.11 -5.09 -19.71
N VAL A 70 -10.07 -4.27 -19.91
CA VAL A 70 -9.81 -3.13 -19.01
C VAL A 70 -9.37 -1.88 -19.78
N TYR A 71 -9.92 -1.63 -20.96
CA TYR A 71 -9.88 -0.27 -21.46
C TYR A 71 -10.71 0.60 -20.52
N PRO A 72 -10.11 1.61 -19.86
CA PRO A 72 -10.86 2.51 -19.02
C PRO A 72 -11.90 3.22 -19.88
N PHE A 73 -13.13 3.29 -19.36
CA PHE A 73 -14.20 4.04 -20.02
C PHE A 73 -13.82 5.52 -20.21
N ALA A 74 -13.09 6.08 -19.23
CA ALA A 74 -12.53 7.41 -19.29
C ALA A 74 -11.23 7.48 -18.49
N GLU A 75 -10.28 8.26 -18.99
CA GLU A 75 -9.04 8.61 -18.30
C GLU A 75 -8.99 10.12 -18.07
N TYR A 76 -8.56 10.52 -16.89
CA TYR A 76 -8.42 11.93 -16.52
C TYR A 76 -7.06 12.14 -15.86
N ALA A 77 -6.42 13.27 -16.19
CA ALA A 77 -5.21 13.71 -15.53
C ALA A 77 -5.55 14.74 -14.45
N LEU A 78 -5.15 14.46 -13.21
CA LEU A 78 -5.21 15.43 -12.13
C LEU A 78 -3.92 16.26 -12.15
N VAL A 79 -4.03 17.55 -12.48
CA VAL A 79 -2.88 18.46 -12.64
C VAL A 79 -2.99 19.65 -11.70
N SER A 80 -1.84 20.15 -11.25
CA SER A 80 -1.73 21.37 -10.47
C SER A 80 -0.44 22.10 -10.81
N ASN A 81 -0.50 23.43 -10.87
CA ASN A 81 0.69 24.28 -11.05
C ASN A 81 1.45 24.55 -9.74
N ARG A 82 0.88 24.11 -8.60
CA ARG A 82 1.44 24.37 -7.26
C ARG A 82 1.76 23.09 -6.49
N LEU A 83 1.00 22.03 -6.75
CA LEU A 83 1.12 20.77 -6.04
C LEU A 83 1.66 19.70 -6.96
N ASP A 84 2.47 18.84 -6.38
CA ASP A 84 3.04 17.71 -7.07
C ASP A 84 2.08 16.50 -7.00
N SER A 85 2.31 15.48 -7.82
CA SER A 85 1.35 14.36 -7.93
C SER A 85 1.21 13.56 -6.63
N SER A 86 2.25 13.49 -5.81
CA SER A 86 2.17 12.89 -4.48
C SER A 86 1.32 13.70 -3.52
N ALA A 87 1.48 15.03 -3.49
CA ALA A 87 0.69 15.93 -2.65
C ALA A 87 -0.79 15.96 -3.02
N LEU A 88 -1.14 15.62 -4.27
CA LEU A 88 -2.53 15.48 -4.73
C LEU A 88 -3.15 14.12 -4.36
N MET A 89 -2.35 13.12 -3.99
CA MET A 89 -2.83 11.77 -3.70
C MET A 89 -3.84 11.69 -2.55
N PRO A 90 -3.69 12.40 -1.41
CA PRO A 90 -4.70 12.40 -0.36
C PRO A 90 -6.06 12.95 -0.83
N TYR A 91 -6.05 14.02 -1.64
CA TYR A 91 -7.26 14.57 -2.22
C TYR A 91 -7.93 13.56 -3.18
N PHE A 92 -7.16 12.93 -4.05
CA PHE A 92 -7.66 11.87 -4.92
C PHE A 92 -8.26 10.71 -4.10
N ALA A 93 -7.54 10.21 -3.10
CA ALA A 93 -7.90 9.02 -2.34
C ALA A 93 -9.16 9.20 -1.49
N PHE A 94 -9.31 10.36 -0.84
CA PHE A 94 -10.35 10.59 0.16
C PHE A 94 -11.52 11.44 -0.34
N HIS A 95 -11.38 12.16 -1.44
CA HIS A 95 -12.46 12.99 -2.00
C HIS A 95 -12.87 12.51 -3.39
N LEU A 96 -11.94 12.53 -4.35
CA LEU A 96 -12.28 12.28 -5.76
C LEU A 96 -12.70 10.82 -6.01
N ARG A 97 -11.94 9.86 -5.47
CA ARG A 97 -12.20 8.43 -5.67
C ARG A 97 -13.55 7.99 -5.09
N PRO A 98 -13.93 8.33 -3.84
CA PRO A 98 -15.26 8.02 -3.32
C PRO A 98 -16.39 8.62 -4.15
N MET A 99 -16.24 9.87 -4.61
CA MET A 99 -17.24 10.53 -5.46
C MET A 99 -17.44 9.79 -6.79
N LEU A 100 -16.35 9.39 -7.45
CA LEU A 100 -16.42 8.64 -8.71
C LEU A 100 -17.00 7.23 -8.53
N LEU A 101 -16.67 6.55 -7.44
CA LEU A 101 -17.25 5.24 -7.11
C LEU A 101 -18.74 5.32 -6.74
N GLY A 102 -19.24 6.50 -6.36
CA GLY A 102 -20.66 6.72 -6.12
C GLY A 102 -21.52 6.79 -7.38
N ILE A 103 -20.91 6.89 -8.57
CA ILE A 103 -21.63 6.96 -9.84
C ILE A 103 -22.09 5.55 -10.24
N ASN A 104 -23.38 5.38 -10.52
CA ASN A 104 -23.92 4.11 -10.98
C ASN A 104 -23.22 3.65 -12.27
N GLY A 105 -22.74 2.40 -12.28
CA GLY A 105 -21.97 1.82 -13.39
C GLY A 105 -20.44 1.94 -13.24
N VAL A 106 -19.94 2.70 -12.26
CA VAL A 106 -18.49 2.79 -11.98
C VAL A 106 -18.07 1.75 -10.95
N TYR A 107 -17.55 0.62 -11.42
CA TYR A 107 -17.12 -0.48 -10.55
C TYR A 107 -15.71 -0.32 -9.99
N ARG A 108 -14.86 0.48 -10.65
CA ARG A 108 -13.45 0.57 -10.30
C ARG A 108 -12.86 1.90 -10.77
N VAL A 109 -12.16 2.55 -9.84
CA VAL A 109 -11.38 3.77 -10.08
C VAL A 109 -9.94 3.47 -9.68
N THR A 110 -9.03 3.53 -10.64
CA THR A 110 -7.58 3.30 -10.45
C THR A 110 -6.82 4.61 -10.63
N TRP A 111 -5.59 4.66 -10.12
CA TRP A 111 -4.69 5.79 -10.31
C TRP A 111 -3.34 5.31 -10.85
N THR A 112 -2.63 6.23 -11.52
CA THR A 112 -1.22 6.09 -11.94
C THR A 112 -0.48 7.39 -11.60
N GLY A 113 0.76 7.30 -11.10
CA GLY A 113 1.48 8.46 -10.54
C GLY A 113 2.56 8.10 -9.50
N ARG A 114 3.05 9.11 -8.76
CA ARG A 114 4.07 8.92 -7.71
C ARG A 114 3.56 8.28 -6.41
N GLY A 115 2.24 8.20 -6.23
CA GLY A 115 1.64 7.59 -5.04
C GLY A 115 1.52 8.56 -3.87
N TRP A 116 1.61 8.05 -2.64
CA TRP A 116 1.48 8.86 -1.43
C TRP A 116 2.71 9.74 -1.20
N PRO A 117 2.56 10.89 -0.52
CA PRO A 117 3.70 11.64 -0.01
C PRO A 117 4.54 10.76 0.93
N GLU A 118 5.85 10.74 0.72
CA GLU A 118 6.79 10.03 1.57
C GLU A 118 7.64 11.02 2.36
N VAL A 119 7.89 10.73 3.63
CA VAL A 119 8.81 11.48 4.49
C VAL A 119 10.04 10.61 4.73
N HIS A 120 11.20 11.08 4.29
CA HIS A 120 12.46 10.36 4.43
C HIS A 120 13.23 10.94 5.61
N VAL A 121 13.47 10.12 6.64
CA VAL A 121 14.27 10.50 7.80
C VAL A 121 15.68 9.96 7.63
N LEU A 122 16.64 10.86 7.39
CA LEU A 122 18.05 10.52 7.25
C LEU A 122 18.74 10.65 8.61
N LEU A 123 19.29 9.55 9.11
CA LEU A 123 19.99 9.52 10.39
C LEU A 123 21.49 9.76 10.18
N ASP A 124 22.06 10.70 10.91
CA ASP A 124 23.49 10.95 10.95
C ASP A 124 24.15 10.11 12.05
N ALA A 125 25.02 9.18 11.66
CA ALA A 125 25.70 8.28 12.58
C ALA A 125 26.58 9.01 13.61
N ARG A 126 27.15 10.18 13.26
CA ARG A 126 27.98 10.96 14.18
C ARG A 126 27.14 11.59 15.27
N ARG A 127 26.02 12.21 14.90
CA ARG A 127 25.08 12.82 15.86
C ARG A 127 24.42 11.77 16.76
N LEU A 128 24.13 10.58 16.24
CA LEU A 128 23.63 9.47 17.05
C LEU A 128 24.65 9.09 18.13
N ALA A 129 25.92 8.95 17.77
CA ALA A 129 26.99 8.62 18.71
C ALA A 129 27.23 9.75 19.74
N GLU A 130 27.16 11.02 19.34
CA GLU A 130 27.29 12.18 20.23
C GLU A 130 26.19 12.23 21.31
N HIS A 131 25.03 11.63 21.04
CA HIS A 131 23.89 11.58 21.96
C HIS A 131 23.69 10.22 22.62
N ASP A 132 24.63 9.28 22.48
CA ASP A 132 24.52 7.89 22.95
C ASP A 132 23.21 7.20 22.48
N LEU A 133 22.73 7.57 21.29
CA LEU A 133 21.51 7.04 20.69
C LEU A 133 21.82 6.00 19.62
N THR A 134 20.99 4.97 19.57
CA THR A 134 20.98 3.98 18.48
C THR A 134 19.90 4.33 17.45
N ALA A 135 20.12 3.94 16.20
CA ALA A 135 19.10 4.10 15.15
C ALA A 135 17.77 3.38 15.52
N ALA A 136 17.85 2.25 16.22
CA ALA A 136 16.69 1.51 16.70
C ALA A 136 15.85 2.33 17.69
N GLN A 137 16.50 3.04 18.64
CA GLN A 137 15.80 3.93 19.58
C GLN A 137 15.08 5.08 18.87
N VAL A 138 15.69 5.65 17.83
CA VAL A 138 15.04 6.70 17.03
C VAL A 138 13.81 6.15 16.29
N VAL A 139 13.93 4.97 15.69
CA VAL A 139 12.79 4.31 15.02
C VAL A 139 11.66 4.01 16.03
N SER A 140 11.98 3.47 17.21
CA SER A 140 10.99 3.19 18.25
C SER A 140 10.31 4.45 18.77
N ALA A 141 11.06 5.54 18.95
CA ALA A 141 10.50 6.83 19.35
C ALA A 141 9.56 7.40 18.28
N LEU A 142 9.93 7.33 17.00
CA LEU A 142 9.07 7.75 15.90
C LEU A 142 7.79 6.91 15.82
N GLN A 143 7.88 5.58 16.02
CA GLN A 143 6.71 4.70 16.04
C GLN A 143 5.78 5.01 17.22
N ALA A 144 6.35 5.26 18.41
CA ALA A 144 5.56 5.66 19.59
C ALA A 144 4.91 7.03 19.43
N ALA A 145 5.49 7.91 18.61
CA ALA A 145 4.95 9.23 18.27
C ALA A 145 3.85 9.18 17.19
N GLN A 146 3.68 8.06 16.49
CA GLN A 146 2.72 7.92 15.39
C GLN A 146 1.40 7.32 15.87
N GLY A 147 0.39 8.17 16.08
CA GLY A 147 -1.01 7.75 16.22
C GLY A 147 -1.92 8.82 16.84
N PRO A 148 -3.25 8.74 16.64
CA PRO A 148 -4.19 9.49 17.46
C PRO A 148 -4.18 8.89 18.87
N TYR A 149 -3.73 9.64 19.87
CA TYR A 149 -3.82 9.20 21.26
C TYR A 149 -5.28 9.35 21.71
N PHE A 150 -5.95 8.23 21.94
CA PHE A 150 -7.19 8.23 22.73
C PHE A 150 -6.79 8.54 24.18
N SER A 151 -7.17 9.72 24.67
CA SER A 151 -6.80 10.19 26.01
C SER A 151 -7.89 9.94 27.04
N GLY A 152 -8.86 9.09 26.72
CA GLY A 152 -9.94 8.68 27.62
C GLY A 152 -11.29 9.34 27.34
N VAL A 153 -12.29 8.91 28.10
CA VAL A 153 -13.64 9.49 28.11
C VAL A 153 -13.77 10.33 29.38
N LEU A 154 -14.06 11.61 29.23
CA LEU A 154 -14.33 12.49 30.36
C LEU A 154 -15.86 12.48 30.60
N GLN A 155 -16.28 11.94 31.74
CA GLN A 155 -17.68 11.98 32.17
C GLN A 155 -17.90 13.22 33.03
N ALA A 156 -18.68 14.16 32.52
CA ALA A 156 -19.15 15.32 33.27
C ALA A 156 -20.61 15.59 32.92
N TYR A 157 -21.43 15.94 33.92
CA TYR A 157 -22.83 16.33 33.76
C TYR A 157 -23.71 15.37 32.92
N ASN A 158 -23.64 14.07 33.22
CA ASN A 158 -24.41 13.02 32.52
C ASN A 158 -24.15 12.93 31.00
N GLN A 159 -23.01 13.45 30.53
CA GLN A 159 -22.57 13.36 29.14
C GLN A 159 -21.17 12.75 29.07
N GLN A 160 -20.94 11.90 28.06
CA GLN A 160 -19.62 11.31 27.76
C GLN A 160 -18.95 12.09 26.64
N PHE A 161 -17.77 12.65 26.92
CA PHE A 161 -16.93 13.30 25.92
C PHE A 161 -15.73 12.42 25.60
N VAL A 162 -15.59 12.01 24.34
CA VAL A 162 -14.41 11.30 23.86
C VAL A 162 -13.29 12.30 23.61
N VAL A 163 -12.19 12.19 24.34
CA VAL A 163 -11.03 13.06 24.18
C VAL A 163 -10.00 12.34 23.31
N ALA A 164 -9.78 12.85 22.09
CA ALA A 164 -8.69 12.43 21.22
C ALA A 164 -7.65 13.55 21.17
N THR A 165 -6.39 13.23 21.49
CA THR A 165 -5.30 14.20 21.39
C THR A 165 -4.68 14.07 20.00
N THR A 166 -4.88 15.09 19.17
CA THR A 166 -4.15 15.21 17.91
C THR A 166 -2.74 15.74 18.23
N PRO A 167 -1.66 15.10 17.74
CA PRO A 167 -0.33 15.70 17.84
C PRO A 167 -0.36 17.10 17.22
N ARG A 168 0.09 18.10 17.99
CA ARG A 168 0.14 19.49 17.53
C ARG A 168 1.04 19.55 16.28
N PRO A 169 0.61 20.15 15.15
CA PRO A 169 1.52 20.37 14.03
C PRO A 169 2.65 21.27 14.52
N GLY A 170 3.89 20.76 14.45
CA GLY A 170 5.07 21.54 14.78
C GLY A 170 5.19 22.71 13.82
N HIS A 171 5.09 23.93 14.35
CA HIS A 171 5.60 25.13 13.69
C HIS A 171 7.03 25.34 14.18
N GLY A 172 7.98 25.45 13.24
CA GLY A 172 9.37 25.80 13.52
C GLY A 172 10.33 25.08 12.60
#